data_AF-A0A5N5RJH7-F1
#
_entry.id   AF-A0A5N5RJH7-F1
#
_cell.length_a   1.000
_cell.length_b   1.000
_cell.length_c   1.000
_cell.angle_alpha   90.00
_cell.angle_beta   90.00
_cell.angle_gamma   90.00
#
_symmetry.space_group_name_H-M   'P 1'
#
loop_
_entity.id
_entity.type
_entity.pdbx_description
1 polymer ?
#
loop_
_entity_poly.entity_id
_entity_poly.type
_entity_poly.pdbx_seq_one_letter_code
_entity_poly.pdbx_strand_id
1 'polypeptide(L)'
;MMPATEAAEGGDGNQRQGRAATTANGMDDCERRRRTMSLGDDTHGAQGEARRLPRRQDDAARDIEQDFDRLFQYMRSRYFRNGEQTGGEPANFIYAYRPEQELEVRRRIPVLVSRLQGMDPVDAQDAAPAVLVIDLYELAIRIMKDDDVFDEAVEQEPDMHGEEPYAPAAGDQAGAYSGEQAGEPYAWPELQNDDFYRALAGMLGPDNDELKEHLEDRYRQAAENHEADMVFLTGIGQVYPYIRAHALLNRVQDVFPEHTPVVLFFPGDYEKTATTVSVMRLFGRLDGDNYYRAFSLNTAIMEGVRA
;
A
#
# COMPACT_ATOMS: atom_id res chain seq x y z
N MET A 1 -39.20 19.59 -46.00
CA MET A 1 -37.85 19.87 -45.46
C MET A 1 -36.83 19.41 -46.49
N MET A 2 -35.76 20.19 -46.70
CA MET A 2 -34.94 20.39 -47.93
C MET A 2 -35.54 21.47 -48.86
N PRO A 3 -34.76 22.46 -49.36
CA PRO A 3 -33.53 22.33 -50.19
C PRO A 3 -32.30 23.06 -49.58
N ALA A 4 -31.03 22.78 -49.92
CA ALA A 4 -30.25 22.88 -51.17
C ALA A 4 -29.61 24.27 -51.44
N THR A 5 -28.38 24.20 -51.94
CA THR A 5 -27.23 25.12 -51.97
C THR A 5 -27.22 26.17 -53.11
N GLU A 6 -26.61 27.34 -52.89
CA GLU A 6 -25.89 28.23 -53.87
C GLU A 6 -25.19 29.36 -53.06
N ALA A 7 -23.86 29.58 -53.09
CA ALA A 7 -22.96 30.17 -54.11
C ALA A 7 -22.66 31.68 -53.88
N ALA A 8 -21.36 32.04 -53.76
CA ALA A 8 -20.67 33.31 -54.11
C ALA A 8 -19.35 33.45 -53.30
N GLU A 9 -18.15 33.30 -53.88
CA GLU A 9 -17.26 34.36 -54.43
C GLU A 9 -16.64 35.27 -53.33
N GLY A 10 -15.33 35.56 -53.24
CA GLY A 10 -14.15 35.30 -54.06
C GLY A 10 -12.93 36.13 -53.58
N GLY A 11 -11.78 35.96 -54.26
CA GLY A 11 -10.58 36.83 -54.25
C GLY A 11 -9.54 36.52 -53.16
N ASP A 12 -8.42 35.84 -53.40
CA ASP A 12 -7.25 36.09 -54.28
C ASP A 12 -6.30 37.19 -53.75
N GLY A 13 -4.99 36.93 -53.76
CA GLY A 13 -4.00 37.99 -53.53
C GLY A 13 -2.72 37.67 -52.74
N ASN A 14 -1.89 36.81 -53.30
CA ASN A 14 -0.47 37.09 -53.55
C ASN A 14 0.64 36.83 -52.49
N GLN A 15 1.68 36.17 -53.01
CA GLN A 15 3.00 35.86 -52.47
C GLN A 15 3.93 37.08 -52.52
N ARG A 16 4.96 37.14 -51.67
CA ARG A 16 6.39 37.03 -52.06
C ARG A 16 7.38 37.42 -50.95
N GLN A 17 8.53 36.75 -51.05
CA GLN A 17 9.73 36.80 -50.21
C GLN A 17 10.52 38.12 -50.33
N GLY A 18 11.32 38.43 -49.30
CA GLY A 18 12.39 39.43 -49.34
C GLY A 18 13.34 39.31 -48.14
N ARG A 19 14.64 39.29 -48.40
CA ARG A 19 15.77 39.02 -47.47
C ARG A 19 16.31 40.28 -46.76
N ALA A 20 16.91 40.02 -45.58
CA ALA A 20 18.11 40.61 -44.95
C ALA A 20 18.10 42.07 -44.42
N ALA A 21 18.38 42.25 -43.11
CA ALA A 21 19.64 42.77 -42.55
C ALA A 21 19.54 43.10 -41.03
N THR A 22 20.47 42.53 -40.25
CA THR A 22 21.28 43.09 -39.15
C THR A 22 20.74 44.25 -38.28
N THR A 23 20.56 44.06 -36.96
CA THR A 23 21.42 44.60 -35.86
C THR A 23 20.80 44.47 -34.44
N ALA A 24 21.66 44.09 -33.49
CA ALA A 24 21.79 44.57 -32.10
C ALA A 24 20.85 44.10 -30.96
N ASN A 25 21.54 43.54 -29.96
CA ASN A 25 21.39 43.70 -28.50
C ASN A 25 20.24 43.00 -27.75
N GLY A 26 20.64 42.09 -26.87
CA GLY A 26 19.81 41.56 -25.78
C GLY A 26 20.37 40.24 -25.25
N MET A 27 21.57 40.28 -24.68
CA MET A 27 22.18 39.14 -23.98
C MET A 27 21.39 38.89 -22.68
N ASP A 28 20.69 37.76 -22.63
CA ASP A 28 19.86 37.36 -21.49
C ASP A 28 20.68 36.57 -20.46
N ASP A 29 20.33 36.76 -19.19
CA ASP A 29 21.17 36.71 -17.99
C ASP A 29 21.57 35.29 -17.48
N CYS A 30 21.60 34.28 -18.36
CA CYS A 30 21.70 32.88 -17.93
C CYS A 30 23.14 32.28 -17.91
N GLU A 31 24.15 32.95 -18.49
CA GLU A 31 25.51 32.38 -18.62
C GLU A 31 26.59 33.02 -17.73
N ARG A 32 26.22 33.86 -16.75
CA ARG A 32 27.18 34.56 -15.87
C ARG A 32 27.43 33.92 -14.50
N ARG A 33 27.10 32.64 -14.32
CA ARG A 33 27.43 31.87 -13.10
C ARG A 33 28.07 30.50 -13.39
N ARG A 34 28.91 30.41 -14.43
CA ARG A 34 29.88 29.33 -14.58
C ARG A 34 31.30 29.90 -14.44
N ARG A 35 32.03 29.40 -13.44
CA ARG A 35 33.49 29.51 -13.18
C ARG A 35 33.98 30.66 -12.29
N THR A 36 34.02 30.39 -10.99
CA THR A 36 35.17 30.47 -10.07
C THR A 36 34.75 29.57 -8.87
N MET A 37 35.46 28.58 -8.35
CA MET A 37 36.86 28.17 -8.30
C MET A 37 36.92 26.64 -8.24
N SER A 38 37.96 26.07 -8.85
CA SER A 38 38.40 24.69 -8.67
C SER A 38 39.43 24.62 -7.56
N LEU A 39 39.44 23.49 -6.84
CA LEU A 39 40.53 22.83 -6.09
C LEU A 39 40.24 22.62 -4.59
N GLY A 40 40.11 21.35 -4.24
CA GLY A 40 39.90 20.83 -2.89
C GLY A 40 39.46 19.36 -2.97
N ASP A 41 40.39 18.51 -3.39
CA ASP A 41 40.31 17.05 -3.35
C ASP A 41 40.33 16.62 -1.87
N ASP A 42 39.28 15.95 -1.41
CA ASP A 42 39.27 15.17 -0.16
C ASP A 42 38.03 14.26 -0.16
N THR A 43 38.21 13.07 -0.74
CA THR A 43 37.38 11.90 -0.49
C THR A 43 37.49 11.47 0.96
N HIS A 44 36.47 11.69 1.78
CA HIS A 44 36.20 10.90 2.98
C HIS A 44 34.70 10.65 3.08
N GLY A 45 34.32 9.37 3.10
CA GLY A 45 32.95 8.90 3.11
C GLY A 45 32.19 9.40 4.33
N ALA A 46 31.17 10.21 4.09
CA ALA A 46 30.09 10.41 5.04
C ALA A 46 29.19 9.16 4.97
N GLN A 47 29.47 8.19 5.83
CA GLN A 47 28.50 7.20 6.23
C GLN A 47 27.28 7.98 6.75
N GLY A 48 26.19 7.93 6.01
CA GLY A 48 24.90 8.42 6.46
C GLY A 48 24.43 7.51 7.60
N GLU A 49 24.80 7.86 8.82
CA GLU A 49 24.14 7.34 10.01
C GLU A 49 22.65 7.59 9.82
N ALA A 50 21.89 6.52 9.67
CA ALA A 50 20.44 6.56 9.75
C ALA A 50 20.09 7.26 11.06
N ARG A 51 19.74 8.54 10.97
CA ARG A 51 19.22 9.35 12.07
C ARG A 51 17.99 8.59 12.57
N ARG A 52 18.17 7.78 13.61
CA ARG A 52 17.07 7.19 14.36
C ARG A 52 16.27 8.38 14.87
N LEU A 53 15.16 8.67 14.18
CA LEU A 53 14.16 9.57 14.69
C LEU A 53 13.83 9.11 16.12
N PRO A 54 13.84 10.01 17.11
CA PRO A 54 13.55 9.63 18.48
C PRO A 54 12.17 8.96 18.49
N ARG A 55 12.08 7.74 19.05
CA ARG A 55 10.79 7.09 19.33
C ARG A 55 9.94 8.11 20.07
N ARG A 56 8.86 8.59 19.44
CA ARG A 56 7.99 9.59 20.08
C ARG A 56 7.42 8.96 21.36
N GLN A 57 7.44 9.76 22.42
CA GLN A 57 6.85 9.46 23.72
C GLN A 57 5.30 9.48 23.71
N ASP A 58 4.67 9.71 22.56
CA ASP A 58 3.21 9.89 22.45
C ASP A 58 2.44 8.57 22.19
N ASP A 59 3.11 7.45 21.92
CA ASP A 59 2.50 6.12 21.78
C ASP A 59 2.47 5.37 23.12
N ALA A 60 1.83 5.95 24.14
CA ALA A 60 1.33 5.12 25.23
C ALA A 60 0.47 4.02 24.59
N ALA A 61 0.78 2.74 24.90
CA ALA A 61 0.16 1.56 24.29
C ALA A 61 -1.33 1.80 24.02
N ARG A 62 -1.69 2.03 22.75
CA ARG A 62 -3.07 2.33 22.35
C ARG A 62 -3.97 1.20 22.83
N ASP A 63 -5.04 1.56 23.52
CA ASP A 63 -6.05 0.63 23.99
C ASP A 63 -6.92 0.23 22.80
N ILE A 64 -6.74 -1.02 22.33
CA ILE A 64 -7.44 -1.55 21.16
C ILE A 64 -8.95 -1.55 21.41
N GLU A 65 -9.40 -1.78 22.64
CA GLU A 65 -10.83 -1.70 22.95
C GLU A 65 -11.38 -0.30 22.70
N GLN A 66 -10.73 0.71 23.26
CA GLN A 66 -11.12 2.09 23.10
C GLN A 66 -11.01 2.55 21.64
N ASP A 67 -9.96 2.13 20.92
CA ASP A 67 -9.80 2.43 19.51
C ASP A 67 -10.94 1.83 18.69
N PHE A 68 -11.33 0.57 18.94
CA PHE A 68 -12.44 -0.08 18.24
C PHE A 68 -13.80 0.57 18.52
N ASP A 69 -14.01 1.10 19.74
CA ASP A 69 -15.18 1.92 20.04
C ASP A 69 -15.20 3.22 19.24
N ARG A 70 -14.05 3.89 19.13
CA ARG A 70 -13.93 5.11 18.31
C ARG A 70 -14.06 4.83 16.82
N LEU A 71 -13.48 3.72 16.34
CA LEU A 71 -13.64 3.25 14.95
C LEU A 71 -15.11 3.03 14.64
N PHE A 72 -15.87 2.38 15.53
CA PHE A 72 -17.32 2.23 15.36
C PHE A 72 -18.04 3.59 15.25
N GLN A 73 -17.76 4.53 16.16
CA GLN A 73 -18.40 5.86 16.13
C GLN A 73 -18.04 6.67 14.86
N TYR A 74 -16.82 6.50 14.37
CA TYR A 74 -16.37 7.17 13.15
C TYR A 74 -16.99 6.51 11.90
N MET A 75 -16.91 5.19 11.80
CA MET A 75 -17.35 4.40 10.64
C MET A 75 -18.87 4.32 10.49
N ARG A 76 -19.66 4.51 11.57
CA ARG A 76 -21.13 4.58 11.47
C ARG A 76 -21.64 5.86 10.79
N SER A 77 -20.82 6.91 10.73
CA SER A 77 -21.23 8.19 10.15
C SER A 77 -21.48 8.07 8.64
N ARG A 78 -22.50 8.74 8.09
CA ARG A 78 -22.72 8.79 6.64
C ARG A 78 -21.53 9.41 5.90
N TYR A 79 -20.91 10.41 6.51
CA TYR A 79 -19.71 11.05 5.99
C TYR A 79 -18.58 10.06 5.72
N PHE A 80 -18.39 9.07 6.62
CA PHE A 80 -17.45 7.96 6.40
C PHE A 80 -17.97 6.97 5.36
N ARG A 81 -19.21 6.48 5.54
CA ARG A 81 -19.79 5.40 4.71
C ARG A 81 -19.92 5.75 3.23
N ASN A 82 -20.12 7.03 2.92
CA ASN A 82 -20.25 7.53 1.55
C ASN A 82 -18.90 7.97 0.95
N GLY A 83 -17.79 7.86 1.71
CA GLY A 83 -16.47 8.32 1.27
C GLY A 83 -16.35 9.84 1.12
N GLU A 84 -17.30 10.64 1.62
CA GLU A 84 -17.37 12.10 1.38
C GLU A 84 -16.13 12.86 1.89
N GLN A 85 -15.43 12.29 2.87
CA GLN A 85 -14.22 12.87 3.46
C GLN A 85 -13.00 12.86 2.57
N THR A 86 -13.04 12.11 1.48
CA THR A 86 -11.87 11.94 0.62
C THR A 86 -11.75 13.05 -0.41
N GLY A 87 -12.75 13.93 -0.53
CA GLY A 87 -12.74 15.03 -1.49
C GLY A 87 -12.79 14.57 -2.96
N GLY A 88 -13.40 13.42 -3.22
CA GLY A 88 -13.47 12.80 -4.55
C GLY A 88 -12.27 11.88 -4.87
N GLU A 89 -11.47 11.53 -3.86
CA GLU A 89 -10.38 10.56 -3.99
C GLU A 89 -10.87 9.15 -3.60
N PRO A 90 -10.20 8.07 -4.03
CA PRO A 90 -10.52 6.73 -3.57
C PRO A 90 -10.50 6.63 -2.04
N ALA A 91 -11.56 6.07 -1.47
CA ALA A 91 -11.81 6.00 -0.03
C ALA A 91 -10.98 4.92 0.69
N ASN A 92 -9.65 5.00 0.57
CA ASN A 92 -8.71 4.05 1.17
C ASN A 92 -8.26 4.52 2.56
N PHE A 93 -8.44 3.67 3.56
CA PHE A 93 -8.14 3.92 4.95
C PHE A 93 -7.18 2.88 5.51
N ILE A 94 -6.30 3.29 6.41
CA ILE A 94 -5.41 2.38 7.14
C ILE A 94 -5.64 2.57 8.63
N TYR A 95 -5.92 1.47 9.31
CA TYR A 95 -5.81 1.38 10.78
C TYR A 95 -4.54 0.62 11.11
N ALA A 96 -3.51 1.34 11.55
CA ALA A 96 -2.24 0.79 11.95
C ALA A 96 -2.20 0.54 13.46
N TYR A 97 -1.64 -0.60 13.87
CA TYR A 97 -1.54 -1.02 15.27
C TYR A 97 -0.24 -1.79 15.49
N ARG A 98 0.19 -1.91 16.74
CA ARG A 98 1.44 -2.61 17.03
C ARG A 98 1.30 -4.11 16.74
N PRO A 99 2.31 -4.78 16.18
CA PRO A 99 2.20 -6.20 15.81
C PRO A 99 1.82 -7.12 16.97
N GLU A 100 2.23 -6.78 18.19
CA GLU A 100 1.88 -7.56 19.39
C GLU A 100 0.36 -7.56 19.68
N GLN A 101 -0.38 -6.62 19.06
CA GLN A 101 -1.82 -6.45 19.21
C GLN A 101 -2.62 -7.20 18.12
N GLU A 102 -1.97 -7.86 17.15
CA GLU A 102 -2.61 -8.57 16.02
C GLU A 102 -3.75 -9.49 16.47
N LEU A 103 -3.50 -10.36 17.46
CA LEU A 103 -4.51 -11.31 17.93
C LEU A 103 -5.71 -10.63 18.58
N GLU A 104 -5.50 -9.47 19.22
CA GLU A 104 -6.57 -8.69 19.81
C GLU A 104 -7.41 -8.01 18.73
N VAL A 105 -6.76 -7.36 17.77
CA VAL A 105 -7.40 -6.74 16.60
C VAL A 105 -8.22 -7.77 15.82
N ARG A 106 -7.65 -8.94 15.53
CA ARG A 106 -8.33 -10.05 14.84
C ARG A 106 -9.60 -10.50 15.55
N ARG A 107 -9.60 -10.56 16.89
CA ARG A 107 -10.80 -10.91 17.68
C ARG A 107 -11.85 -9.80 17.68
N ARG A 108 -11.45 -8.55 17.54
CA ARG A 108 -12.35 -7.38 17.60
C ARG A 108 -12.99 -7.05 16.24
N ILE A 109 -12.36 -7.39 15.12
CA ILE A 109 -12.90 -7.14 13.77
C ILE A 109 -14.33 -7.72 13.60
N PRO A 110 -14.62 -9.00 13.92
CA PRO A 110 -15.98 -9.52 13.82
C PRO A 110 -17.00 -8.80 14.71
N VAL A 111 -16.56 -8.30 15.87
CA VAL A 111 -17.41 -7.53 16.79
C VAL A 111 -17.72 -6.15 16.20
N LEU A 112 -16.73 -5.48 15.60
CA LEU A 112 -16.92 -4.21 14.89
C LEU A 112 -17.89 -4.37 13.72
N VAL A 113 -17.68 -5.40 12.91
CA VAL A 113 -18.56 -5.78 11.78
C VAL A 113 -19.99 -5.98 12.26
N SER A 114 -20.18 -6.81 13.29
CA SER A 114 -21.51 -7.07 13.87
C SER A 114 -22.19 -5.81 14.40
N ARG A 115 -21.43 -4.89 15.02
CA ARG A 115 -21.96 -3.62 15.51
C ARG A 115 -22.33 -2.66 14.39
N LEU A 116 -21.54 -2.59 13.31
CA LEU A 116 -21.83 -1.77 12.14
C LEU A 116 -23.07 -2.30 11.41
N GLN A 117 -23.17 -3.60 11.18
CA GLN A 117 -24.33 -4.23 10.53
C GLN A 117 -25.59 -4.22 11.39
N GLY A 118 -25.44 -4.13 12.72
CA GLY A 118 -26.54 -4.03 13.67
C GLY A 118 -26.88 -2.61 14.12
N MET A 119 -26.30 -1.57 13.50
CA MET A 119 -26.55 -0.20 13.94
C MET A 119 -27.96 0.27 13.59
N ASP A 120 -28.56 1.08 14.45
CA ASP A 120 -29.80 1.77 14.13
C ASP A 120 -29.53 2.90 13.11
N PRO A 121 -30.24 2.91 11.97
CA PRO A 121 -30.18 4.01 11.02
C PRO A 121 -30.61 5.34 11.65
N VAL A 122 -29.97 6.44 11.26
CA VAL A 122 -30.27 7.77 11.80
C VAL A 122 -31.61 8.31 11.30
N ASP A 123 -31.98 8.00 10.07
CA ASP A 123 -33.25 8.40 9.44
C ASP A 123 -33.71 7.39 8.38
N ALA A 124 -34.84 7.65 7.72
CA ALA A 124 -35.45 6.75 6.75
C ALA A 124 -34.66 6.59 5.44
N GLN A 125 -33.64 7.42 5.21
CA GLN A 125 -32.72 7.32 4.06
C GLN A 125 -31.37 6.72 4.48
N ASP A 126 -31.26 6.26 5.72
CA ASP A 126 -30.07 5.62 6.25
C ASP A 126 -30.28 4.10 6.40
N ALA A 127 -29.19 3.34 6.31
CA ALA A 127 -29.18 1.90 6.50
C ALA A 127 -27.89 1.47 7.19
N ALA A 128 -27.93 0.36 7.92
CA ALA A 128 -26.72 -0.27 8.44
C ALA A 128 -25.88 -0.79 7.26
N PRO A 129 -24.58 -0.47 7.19
CA PRO A 129 -23.73 -0.94 6.09
C PRO A 129 -23.47 -2.43 6.21
N ALA A 130 -23.46 -3.14 5.08
CA ALA A 130 -22.84 -4.45 4.99
C ALA A 130 -21.31 -4.32 4.85
N VAL A 131 -20.58 -5.14 5.61
CA VAL A 131 -19.11 -5.10 5.62
C VAL A 131 -18.56 -6.40 5.02
N LEU A 132 -17.89 -6.27 3.89
CA LEU A 132 -17.14 -7.35 3.26
C LEU A 132 -15.76 -7.47 3.91
N VAL A 133 -15.52 -8.55 4.65
CA VAL A 133 -14.19 -8.86 5.19
C VAL A 133 -13.45 -9.79 4.22
N ILE A 134 -12.27 -9.37 3.79
CA ILE A 134 -11.35 -10.16 2.97
C ILE A 134 -10.09 -10.41 3.81
N ASP A 135 -9.87 -11.66 4.19
CA ASP A 135 -8.59 -12.11 4.74
C ASP A 135 -7.68 -12.49 3.56
N LEU A 136 -6.57 -11.75 3.43
CA LEU A 136 -5.62 -11.92 2.33
C LEU A 136 -4.92 -13.27 2.38
N TYR A 137 -4.74 -13.86 3.55
CA TYR A 137 -4.14 -15.19 3.70
C TYR A 137 -5.10 -16.27 3.20
N GLU A 138 -6.37 -16.19 3.58
CA GLU A 138 -7.40 -17.09 3.05
C GLU A 138 -7.58 -16.90 1.53
N LEU A 139 -7.46 -15.67 1.04
CA LEU A 139 -7.51 -15.38 -0.39
C LEU A 139 -6.32 -15.99 -1.13
N ALA A 140 -5.10 -15.85 -0.61
CA ALA A 140 -3.91 -16.46 -1.21
C ALA A 140 -4.04 -17.98 -1.32
N ILE A 141 -4.50 -18.65 -0.24
CA ILE A 141 -4.77 -20.09 -0.27
C ILE A 141 -5.85 -20.43 -1.29
N ARG A 142 -6.90 -19.60 -1.42
CA ARG A 142 -7.96 -19.82 -2.40
C ARG A 142 -7.42 -19.76 -3.83
N ILE A 143 -6.63 -18.73 -4.16
CA ILE A 143 -5.98 -18.60 -5.48
C ILE A 143 -5.18 -19.87 -5.78
N MET A 144 -4.30 -20.29 -4.87
CA MET A 144 -3.51 -21.52 -5.03
C MET A 144 -4.35 -22.78 -5.22
N LYS A 145 -5.53 -22.86 -4.62
CA LYS A 145 -6.44 -24.00 -4.77
C LYS A 145 -7.23 -23.96 -6.07
N ASP A 146 -7.64 -22.77 -6.50
CA ASP A 146 -8.36 -22.59 -7.76
C ASP A 146 -7.46 -22.94 -8.96
N ASP A 147 -6.15 -22.73 -8.82
CA ASP A 147 -5.14 -23.10 -9.82
C ASP A 147 -4.58 -24.52 -9.66
N ASP A 148 -5.10 -25.31 -8.70
CA ASP A 148 -4.69 -26.69 -8.41
C ASP A 148 -3.19 -26.83 -8.02
N VAL A 149 -2.57 -25.77 -7.51
CA VAL A 149 -1.14 -25.76 -7.12
C VAL A 149 -0.92 -25.83 -5.61
N PHE A 150 -1.97 -25.70 -4.79
CA PHE A 150 -1.80 -25.63 -3.33
C PHE A 150 -1.17 -26.89 -2.74
N ASP A 151 -1.69 -28.06 -3.07
CA ASP A 151 -1.19 -29.32 -2.51
C ASP A 151 0.23 -29.62 -3.02
N GLU A 152 0.48 -29.38 -4.32
CA GLU A 152 1.82 -29.53 -4.92
C GLU A 152 2.85 -28.58 -4.28
N ALA A 153 2.49 -27.32 -4.05
CA ALA A 153 3.36 -26.35 -3.41
C ALA A 153 3.73 -26.78 -1.97
N VAL A 154 2.79 -27.35 -1.22
CA VAL A 154 3.06 -27.87 0.13
C VAL A 154 3.95 -29.11 0.09
N GLU A 155 3.78 -29.99 -0.90
CA GLU A 155 4.62 -31.18 -1.07
C GLU A 155 6.05 -30.84 -1.49
N GLN A 156 6.23 -29.84 -2.34
CA GLN A 156 7.53 -29.46 -2.89
C GLN A 156 8.30 -28.44 -2.05
N GLU A 157 7.64 -27.69 -1.16
CA GLU A 157 8.27 -26.67 -0.30
C GLU A 157 9.63 -27.09 0.28
N PRO A 158 9.78 -28.28 0.91
CA PRO A 158 11.05 -28.66 1.55
C PRO A 158 12.24 -28.73 0.60
N ASP A 159 12.00 -29.00 -0.69
CA ASP A 159 13.02 -29.20 -1.72
C ASP A 159 13.27 -27.93 -2.56
N MET A 160 12.47 -26.88 -2.36
CA MET A 160 12.49 -25.65 -3.19
C MET A 160 13.26 -24.48 -2.57
N HIS A 161 13.88 -24.67 -1.41
CA HIS A 161 14.64 -23.62 -0.71
C HIS A 161 16.14 -23.59 -1.05
N GLY A 162 16.56 -24.30 -2.10
CA GLY A 162 17.95 -24.37 -2.55
C GLY A 162 18.87 -25.19 -1.64
N GLU A 163 20.01 -25.63 -2.18
CA GLU A 163 20.98 -26.48 -1.46
C GLU A 163 22.14 -25.69 -0.81
N GLU A 164 22.25 -24.37 -0.97
CA GLU A 164 23.52 -23.68 -0.65
C GLU A 164 23.80 -23.58 0.86
N PRO A 165 24.86 -24.22 1.37
CA PRO A 165 25.37 -23.94 2.69
C PRO A 165 25.99 -22.54 2.67
N TYR A 166 25.51 -21.65 3.54
CA TYR A 166 26.19 -20.39 3.82
C TYR A 166 27.62 -20.69 4.30
N ALA A 167 28.61 -20.54 3.42
CA ALA A 167 30.00 -20.47 3.83
C ALA A 167 30.22 -19.07 4.43
N PRO A 168 30.48 -18.92 5.74
CA PRO A 168 30.78 -17.61 6.29
C PRO A 168 31.98 -17.04 5.53
N ALA A 169 31.84 -15.81 5.04
CA ALA A 169 32.92 -15.11 4.34
C ALA A 169 34.17 -15.19 5.21
N ALA A 170 35.27 -15.70 4.64
CA ALA A 170 36.55 -15.85 5.32
C ALA A 170 37.03 -14.46 5.81
N GLY A 171 36.71 -14.12 7.06
CA GLY A 171 37.01 -12.80 7.61
C GLY A 171 36.32 -12.47 8.94
N ASP A 172 35.13 -13.01 9.22
CA ASP A 172 34.40 -12.64 10.44
C ASP A 172 34.62 -13.68 11.56
N GLN A 173 35.67 -13.48 12.35
CA GLN A 173 35.94 -14.27 13.55
C GLN A 173 35.02 -13.84 14.70
N ALA A 174 33.78 -14.31 14.69
CA ALA A 174 32.92 -14.26 15.88
C ALA A 174 33.10 -15.53 16.72
N GLY A 175 33.95 -15.42 17.75
CA GLY A 175 33.80 -16.09 19.05
C GLY A 175 33.67 -17.61 19.07
N ALA A 176 34.76 -18.27 19.44
CA ALA A 176 34.79 -19.68 19.80
C ALA A 176 33.72 -20.07 20.85
N TYR A 177 32.75 -20.88 20.44
CA TYR A 177 32.03 -21.78 21.33
C TYR A 177 32.60 -23.19 21.12
N SER A 178 33.43 -23.62 22.06
CA SER A 178 33.86 -25.01 22.19
C SER A 178 32.77 -25.80 22.92
N GLY A 179 31.93 -26.50 22.17
CA GLY A 179 31.01 -27.52 22.67
C GLY A 179 30.80 -28.56 21.58
N GLU A 180 31.24 -29.79 21.83
CA GLU A 180 31.24 -30.90 20.89
C GLU A 180 29.82 -31.30 20.46
N GLN A 181 29.65 -31.47 19.14
CA GLN A 181 28.49 -32.04 18.41
C GLN A 181 27.20 -31.19 18.39
N ALA A 182 27.11 -30.29 17.41
CA ALA A 182 25.83 -29.85 16.83
C ALA A 182 26.05 -29.65 15.33
N GLY A 183 25.14 -30.19 14.50
CA GLY A 183 25.21 -30.12 13.04
C GLY A 183 25.30 -28.69 12.52
N GLU A 184 25.94 -28.55 11.35
CA GLU A 184 26.08 -27.32 10.57
C GLU A 184 24.82 -26.44 10.62
N PRO A 185 24.93 -25.10 10.74
CA PRO A 185 23.78 -24.23 10.76
C PRO A 185 23.17 -24.18 9.35
N TYR A 186 22.03 -24.86 9.18
CA TYR A 186 21.12 -24.62 8.06
C TYR A 186 20.69 -23.14 8.11
N ALA A 187 21.39 -22.28 7.39
CA ALA A 187 21.00 -20.90 7.19
C ALA A 187 20.09 -20.85 5.96
N TRP A 188 18.84 -20.41 6.14
CA TRP A 188 17.92 -20.17 5.03
C TRP A 188 18.53 -19.21 4.01
N PRO A 189 18.31 -19.41 2.70
CA PRO A 189 18.79 -18.49 1.67
C PRO A 189 18.23 -17.08 1.90
N GLU A 190 18.92 -16.07 1.36
CA GLU A 190 18.31 -14.75 1.24
C GLU A 190 17.01 -14.87 0.43
N LEU A 191 15.92 -14.21 0.86
CA LEU A 191 14.60 -14.31 0.21
C LEU A 191 14.66 -14.15 -1.33
N GLN A 192 15.54 -13.27 -1.82
CA GLN A 192 15.67 -13.03 -3.26
C GLN A 192 16.24 -14.21 -4.04
N ASN A 193 16.91 -15.15 -3.37
CA ASN A 193 17.53 -16.35 -3.93
C ASN A 193 16.73 -17.64 -3.62
N ASP A 194 15.65 -17.53 -2.86
CA ASP A 194 14.80 -18.65 -2.50
C ASP A 194 13.82 -18.95 -3.66
N ASP A 195 13.94 -20.15 -4.23
CA ASP A 195 13.17 -20.51 -5.43
C ASP A 195 11.68 -20.72 -5.11
N PHE A 196 11.36 -21.26 -3.92
CA PHE A 196 9.99 -21.34 -3.42
C PHE A 196 9.35 -19.95 -3.31
N TYR A 197 10.07 -19.00 -2.72
CA TYR A 197 9.63 -17.61 -2.60
C TYR A 197 9.39 -16.98 -3.97
N ARG A 198 10.30 -17.15 -4.92
CA ARG A 198 10.15 -16.60 -6.27
C ARG A 198 8.93 -17.15 -6.98
N ALA A 199 8.66 -18.45 -6.84
CA ALA A 199 7.48 -19.09 -7.42
C ALA A 199 6.19 -18.48 -6.84
N LEU A 200 6.06 -18.46 -5.51
CA LEU A 200 4.87 -17.89 -4.85
C LEU A 200 4.75 -16.39 -5.03
N ALA A 201 5.85 -15.62 -5.05
CA ALA A 201 5.82 -14.19 -5.30
C ALA A 201 5.46 -13.87 -6.76
N GLY A 202 5.80 -14.75 -7.72
CA GLY A 202 5.36 -14.62 -9.11
C GLY A 202 3.86 -14.83 -9.25
N MET A 203 3.30 -15.77 -8.50
CA MET A 203 1.88 -16.12 -8.51
C MET A 203 1.03 -15.15 -7.67
N LEU A 204 1.32 -15.01 -6.39
CA LEU A 204 0.54 -14.21 -5.45
C LEU A 204 0.95 -12.74 -5.44
N GLY A 205 2.02 -12.40 -6.17
CA GLY A 205 2.54 -11.06 -6.21
C GLY A 205 1.47 -10.06 -6.66
N PRO A 206 1.51 -8.83 -6.14
CA PRO A 206 0.59 -7.78 -6.53
C PRO A 206 0.72 -7.39 -8.00
N ASP A 207 1.80 -7.81 -8.67
CA ASP A 207 1.99 -7.60 -10.10
C ASP A 207 1.25 -8.61 -10.97
N ASN A 208 0.81 -9.74 -10.40
CA ASN A 208 -0.04 -10.71 -11.06
C ASN A 208 -1.50 -10.22 -11.11
N ASP A 209 -2.15 -10.44 -12.24
CA ASP A 209 -3.56 -10.12 -12.43
C ASP A 209 -4.48 -11.10 -11.71
N GLU A 210 -4.05 -12.32 -11.39
CA GLU A 210 -4.84 -13.32 -10.63
C GLU A 210 -5.32 -12.77 -9.27
N LEU A 211 -4.42 -12.18 -8.48
CA LEU A 211 -4.81 -11.58 -7.19
C LEU A 211 -5.88 -10.50 -7.37
N LYS A 212 -5.76 -9.69 -8.43
CA LYS A 212 -6.71 -8.64 -8.76
C LYS A 212 -8.05 -9.23 -9.18
N GLU A 213 -8.04 -10.22 -10.08
CA GLU A 213 -9.24 -10.92 -10.57
C GLU A 213 -10.02 -11.56 -9.42
N HIS A 214 -9.34 -12.29 -8.51
CA HIS A 214 -9.99 -12.89 -7.36
C HIS A 214 -10.56 -11.84 -6.37
N LEU A 215 -9.89 -10.69 -6.19
CA LEU A 215 -10.43 -9.58 -5.40
C LEU A 215 -11.68 -8.98 -6.06
N GLU A 216 -11.64 -8.75 -7.37
CA GLU A 216 -12.77 -8.23 -8.14
C GLU A 216 -13.96 -9.18 -8.11
N ASP A 217 -13.73 -10.48 -8.31
CA ASP A 217 -14.77 -11.50 -8.27
C ASP A 217 -15.38 -11.60 -6.88
N ARG A 218 -14.55 -11.60 -5.83
CA ARG A 218 -15.03 -11.64 -4.45
C ARG A 218 -15.87 -10.42 -4.10
N TYR A 219 -15.47 -9.24 -4.58
CA TYR A 219 -16.23 -8.00 -4.41
C TYR A 219 -17.53 -8.04 -5.19
N ARG A 220 -17.49 -8.41 -6.48
CA ARG A 220 -18.66 -8.46 -7.37
C ARG A 220 -19.74 -9.39 -6.81
N GLN A 221 -19.35 -10.59 -6.38
CA GLN A 221 -20.26 -11.54 -5.74
C GLN A 221 -20.90 -10.99 -4.46
N ALA A 222 -20.14 -10.25 -3.64
CA ALA A 222 -20.70 -9.62 -2.44
C ALA A 222 -21.61 -8.43 -2.78
N ALA A 223 -21.22 -7.61 -3.75
CA ALA A 223 -21.97 -6.45 -4.19
C ALA A 223 -23.32 -6.84 -4.81
N GLU A 224 -23.36 -7.92 -5.60
CA GLU A 224 -24.60 -8.49 -6.16
C GLU A 224 -25.59 -8.94 -5.06
N ASN A 225 -25.07 -9.37 -3.91
CA ASN A 225 -25.87 -9.77 -2.74
C ASN A 225 -26.14 -8.63 -1.75
N HIS A 226 -25.73 -7.38 -2.06
CA HIS A 226 -25.80 -6.24 -1.16
C HIS A 226 -25.00 -6.43 0.16
N GLU A 227 -23.84 -7.09 0.07
CA GLU A 227 -22.98 -7.43 1.21
C GLU A 227 -21.65 -6.65 1.24
N ALA A 228 -21.51 -5.57 0.45
CA ALA A 228 -20.23 -4.90 0.23
C ALA A 228 -20.31 -3.35 0.20
N ASP A 229 -21.03 -2.74 1.14
CA ASP A 229 -21.06 -1.28 1.30
C ASP A 229 -19.71 -0.72 1.83
N MET A 230 -18.92 -1.58 2.47
CA MET A 230 -17.61 -1.29 3.01
C MET A 230 -16.72 -2.53 2.92
N VAL A 231 -15.42 -2.35 2.72
CA VAL A 231 -14.47 -3.47 2.59
C VAL A 231 -13.40 -3.41 3.66
N PHE A 232 -13.20 -4.50 4.39
CA PHE A 232 -12.12 -4.67 5.36
C PHE A 232 -11.08 -5.64 4.80
N LEU A 233 -9.84 -5.19 4.69
CA LEU A 233 -8.69 -6.00 4.29
C LEU A 233 -7.88 -6.38 5.54
N THR A 234 -7.67 -7.67 5.74
CA THR A 234 -7.00 -8.25 6.91
C THR A 234 -5.95 -9.28 6.49
N GLY A 235 -5.12 -9.73 7.42
CA GLY A 235 -4.16 -10.81 7.14
C GLY A 235 -2.91 -10.39 6.37
N ILE A 236 -2.66 -9.08 6.15
CA ILE A 236 -1.48 -8.60 5.41
C ILE A 236 -0.15 -9.07 6.01
N GLY A 237 -0.06 -9.19 7.34
CA GLY A 237 1.12 -9.73 8.01
C GLY A 237 1.34 -11.23 7.79
N GLN A 238 0.29 -11.98 7.47
CA GLN A 238 0.33 -13.43 7.23
C GLN A 238 0.74 -13.78 5.79
N VAL A 239 0.52 -12.86 4.84
CA VAL A 239 0.88 -13.03 3.42
C VAL A 239 2.21 -12.37 3.04
N TYR A 240 2.83 -11.64 3.96
CA TYR A 240 4.19 -11.14 3.78
C TYR A 240 5.18 -12.32 3.80
N PRO A 241 6.19 -12.39 2.91
CA PRO A 241 6.62 -11.37 1.95
C PRO A 241 5.97 -11.44 0.56
N TYR A 242 5.12 -12.43 0.27
CA TYR A 242 4.54 -12.65 -1.06
C TYR A 242 3.64 -11.49 -1.54
N ILE A 243 2.82 -10.94 -0.65
CA ILE A 243 1.97 -9.77 -0.92
C ILE A 243 2.49 -8.59 -0.10
N ARG A 244 2.91 -7.52 -0.78
CA ARG A 244 3.36 -6.26 -0.14
C ARG A 244 2.21 -5.27 -0.02
N ALA A 245 2.04 -4.67 1.17
CA ALA A 245 0.91 -3.79 1.49
C ALA A 245 0.78 -2.58 0.55
N HIS A 246 1.89 -1.90 0.21
CA HIS A 246 1.85 -0.73 -0.67
C HIS A 246 1.41 -1.10 -2.09
N ALA A 247 1.83 -2.26 -2.58
CA ALA A 247 1.47 -2.73 -3.91
C ALA A 247 0.02 -3.19 -3.96
N LEU A 248 -0.47 -3.86 -2.91
CA LEU A 248 -1.89 -4.17 -2.73
C LEU A 248 -2.75 -2.88 -2.78
N LEU A 249 -2.37 -1.83 -2.05
CA LEU A 249 -3.13 -0.56 -2.02
C LEU A 249 -3.20 0.16 -3.37
N ASN A 250 -2.21 -0.04 -4.24
CA ASN A 250 -2.28 0.47 -5.61
C ASN A 250 -3.31 -0.30 -6.43
N ARG A 251 -3.42 -1.62 -6.25
CA ARG A 251 -4.40 -2.47 -6.95
C ARG A 251 -5.83 -2.24 -6.46
N VAL A 252 -6.00 -2.06 -5.15
CA VAL A 252 -7.31 -1.80 -4.50
C VAL A 252 -8.05 -0.62 -5.15
N GLN A 253 -7.34 0.40 -5.65
CA GLN A 253 -7.93 1.56 -6.32
C GLN A 253 -8.64 1.22 -7.64
N ASP A 254 -8.20 0.16 -8.33
CA ASP A 254 -8.80 -0.29 -9.58
C ASP A 254 -9.90 -1.34 -9.36
N VAL A 255 -9.91 -1.98 -8.20
CA VAL A 255 -10.82 -3.10 -7.85
C VAL A 255 -12.14 -2.60 -7.28
N PHE A 256 -12.10 -1.63 -6.37
CA PHE A 256 -13.28 -1.17 -5.64
C PHE A 256 -13.73 0.20 -6.14
N PRO A 257 -15.05 0.48 -6.19
CA PRO A 257 -15.56 1.79 -6.55
C PRO A 257 -15.03 2.89 -5.62
N GLU A 258 -14.74 4.07 -6.17
CA GLU A 258 -14.07 5.18 -5.46
C GLU A 258 -14.75 5.57 -4.12
N HIS A 259 -16.07 5.48 -4.05
CA HIS A 259 -16.87 5.83 -2.87
C HIS A 259 -16.98 4.72 -1.82
N THR A 260 -16.60 3.48 -2.16
CA THR A 260 -16.65 2.34 -1.24
C THR A 260 -15.48 2.45 -0.27
N PRO A 261 -15.71 2.65 1.04
CA PRO A 261 -14.61 2.76 2.00
C PRO A 261 -13.89 1.43 2.13
N VAL A 262 -12.58 1.43 1.84
CA VAL A 262 -11.70 0.27 2.03
C VAL A 262 -10.82 0.51 3.24
N VAL A 263 -10.84 -0.39 4.22
CA VAL A 263 -10.07 -0.29 5.46
C VAL A 263 -9.06 -1.41 5.52
N LEU A 264 -7.77 -1.08 5.46
CA LEU A 264 -6.67 -2.01 5.70
C LEU A 264 -6.29 -2.01 7.17
N PHE A 265 -6.36 -3.20 7.79
CA PHE A 265 -5.83 -3.44 9.14
C PHE A 265 -4.35 -3.80 9.04
N PHE A 266 -3.48 -2.90 9.50
CA PHE A 266 -2.05 -2.98 9.25
C PHE A 266 -1.22 -3.17 10.55
N PRO A 267 -0.53 -4.32 10.73
CA PRO A 267 0.32 -4.58 11.89
C PRO A 267 1.68 -3.91 11.74
N GLY A 268 1.77 -2.65 12.15
CA GLY A 268 2.97 -1.84 12.05
C GLY A 268 2.68 -0.35 12.18
N ASP A 269 3.55 0.45 11.57
CA ASP A 269 3.43 1.90 11.62
C ASP A 269 2.94 2.44 10.29
N TYR A 270 2.05 3.43 10.35
CA TYR A 270 1.59 4.20 9.21
C TYR A 270 1.65 5.69 9.54
N GLU A 271 2.49 6.42 8.82
CA GLU A 271 2.66 7.86 8.99
C GLU A 271 2.39 8.58 7.67
N LYS A 272 1.45 9.52 7.70
CA LYS A 272 1.25 10.46 6.59
C LYS A 272 2.13 11.67 6.83
N THR A 273 3.16 11.87 5.99
CA THR A 273 3.99 13.08 6.08
C THR A 273 3.24 14.27 5.46
N ALA A 274 3.56 15.50 5.88
CA ALA A 274 2.98 16.73 5.34
C ALA A 274 3.34 16.96 3.85
N THR A 275 4.49 16.46 3.41
CA THR A 275 4.82 16.23 2.01
C THR A 275 4.22 14.90 1.58
N THR A 276 3.71 14.78 0.35
CA THR A 276 2.92 13.68 -0.28
C THR A 276 3.41 12.23 -0.09
N VAL A 277 4.46 11.99 0.69
CA VAL A 277 5.02 10.70 1.03
C VAL A 277 4.38 10.15 2.31
N SER A 278 3.57 9.11 2.14
CA SER A 278 3.13 8.27 3.25
C SER A 278 4.13 7.13 3.46
N VAL A 279 4.46 6.83 4.72
CA VAL A 279 5.43 5.79 5.10
C VAL A 279 4.67 4.66 5.81
N MET A 280 4.81 3.42 5.33
CA MET A 280 4.39 2.21 6.07
C MET A 280 5.62 1.46 6.54
N ARG A 281 5.56 0.93 7.75
CA ARG A 281 6.54 -0.04 8.24
C ARG A 281 5.85 -1.27 8.78
N LEU A 282 5.86 -2.36 8.01
CA LEU A 282 5.31 -3.61 8.49
C LEU A 282 6.15 -4.10 9.66
N PHE A 283 5.48 -4.52 10.72
CA PHE A 283 6.08 -4.90 12.00
C PHE A 283 6.97 -3.84 12.68
N GLY A 284 6.88 -2.58 12.27
CA GLY A 284 7.73 -1.49 12.74
C GLY A 284 9.22 -1.67 12.37
N ARG A 285 9.52 -2.55 11.41
CA ARG A 285 10.90 -2.94 11.03
C ARG A 285 11.14 -2.93 9.53
N LEU A 286 10.11 -3.21 8.74
CA LEU A 286 10.22 -3.41 7.30
C LEU A 286 9.76 -2.14 6.59
N ASP A 287 10.71 -1.34 6.12
CA ASP A 287 10.39 -0.13 5.35
C ASP A 287 9.65 -0.50 4.05
N GLY A 288 8.52 0.16 3.80
CA GLY A 288 7.78 0.06 2.53
C GLY A 288 8.19 1.13 1.52
N ASP A 289 7.82 0.91 0.25
CA ASP A 289 8.00 1.92 -0.79
C ASP A 289 7.06 3.12 -0.59
N ASN A 290 7.55 4.31 -0.93
CA ASN A 290 7.04 5.60 -0.47
C ASN A 290 6.08 6.30 -1.44
N TYR A 291 5.02 5.62 -1.89
CA TYR A 291 3.95 6.30 -2.64
C TYR A 291 2.63 5.53 -2.64
N TYR A 292 1.74 5.83 -1.70
CA TYR A 292 0.33 5.45 -1.79
C TYR A 292 -0.54 6.48 -1.08
N ARG A 293 -1.78 6.60 -1.54
CA ARG A 293 -2.77 7.54 -1.05
C ARG A 293 -3.78 6.81 -0.18
N ALA A 294 -3.65 6.99 1.12
CA ALA A 294 -4.60 6.50 2.11
C ALA A 294 -4.81 7.55 3.20
N PHE A 295 -5.88 7.37 3.97
CA PHE A 295 -6.24 8.18 5.13
C PHE A 295 -5.95 7.38 6.41
N SER A 296 -5.34 8.03 7.40
CA SER A 296 -5.04 7.39 8.69
C SER A 296 -6.27 7.39 9.59
N LEU A 297 -6.78 6.21 9.90
CA LEU A 297 -7.85 6.06 10.88
C LEU A 297 -7.35 6.37 12.28
N ASN A 298 -6.07 6.09 12.59
CA ASN A 298 -5.49 6.41 13.89
C ASN A 298 -5.54 7.92 14.17
N THR A 299 -5.24 8.74 13.16
CA THR A 299 -5.39 10.20 13.26
C THR A 299 -6.86 10.59 13.35
N ALA A 300 -7.71 10.03 12.48
CA ALA A 300 -9.12 10.39 12.42
C ALA A 300 -9.88 10.09 13.72
N ILE A 301 -9.64 8.96 14.37
CA ILE A 301 -10.30 8.61 15.63
C ILE A 301 -9.76 9.38 16.84
N MET A 302 -8.55 9.94 16.74
CA MET A 302 -7.97 10.79 17.78
C MET A 302 -8.46 12.24 17.65
N GLU A 303 -8.58 12.75 16.42
CA GLU A 303 -9.02 14.12 16.14
C GLU A 303 -10.54 14.24 16.14
N GLY A 304 -11.25 13.24 15.61
CA GLY A 304 -12.70 13.23 15.37
C GLY A 304 -13.56 12.98 16.61
N VAL A 305 -12.98 12.65 17.78
CA VAL A 305 -13.71 12.51 19.05
C VAL A 305 -13.79 13.83 19.82
N ARG A 306 -13.27 14.94 19.26
CA ARG A 306 -13.61 16.28 19.73
C ARG A 306 -14.95 16.73 19.13
N ALA A 307 -16.03 16.16 19.63
CA ALA A 307 -17.40 16.66 19.44
C ALA A 307 -18.01 16.97 20.80
#